data_AF-Q8E7B2-F1
#
_entry.id   AF-Q8E7B2-F1
#
_cell.length_a   1.000
_cell.length_b   1.000
_cell.length_c   1.000
_cell.angle_alpha   90.00
_cell.angle_beta   90.00
_cell.angle_gamma   90.00
#
_symmetry.space_group_name_H-M   'P 1'
#
loop_
_entity.id
_entity.type
_entity.pdbx_description
1 polymer ?
#
loop_
_entity_poly.entity_id
_entity_poly.type
_entity_poly.pdbx_seq_one_letter_code
_entity_poly.pdbx_strand_id
1 'polypeptide(L)'
;MFKELVKFIYSSSEGQLKALQSKANALTGEVTISDDVSDIADAWKKRLGLKTVQTALARKLAYASARHHYKDGKTMLEDISAGKTRRHANSYI
;
A
#
# COMPACT_ATOMS: atom_id res chain seq x y z
N MET A 1 -12.15 2.92 5.82
CA MET A 1 -11.04 3.18 6.75
C MET A 1 -9.70 3.51 6.05
N PHE A 2 -9.60 3.52 4.72
CA PHE A 2 -8.30 3.66 4.02
C PHE A 2 -8.28 4.80 2.99
N LYS A 3 -8.84 5.96 3.35
CA LYS A 3 -9.05 7.09 2.41
C LYS A 3 -7.74 7.55 1.76
N GLU A 4 -6.66 7.67 2.53
CA GLU A 4 -5.36 8.10 2.01
C GLU A 4 -4.75 7.09 1.04
N LEU A 5 -4.86 5.79 1.32
CA LEU A 5 -4.42 4.74 0.40
C LEU A 5 -5.23 4.75 -0.90
N VAL A 6 -6.55 4.85 -0.82
CA VAL A 6 -7.42 4.93 -2.01
C VAL A 6 -7.09 6.18 -2.84
N LYS A 7 -6.92 7.33 -2.19
CA LYS A 7 -6.51 8.57 -2.85
C LYS A 7 -5.15 8.41 -3.55
N PHE A 8 -4.17 7.84 -2.85
CA PHE A 8 -2.85 7.54 -3.41
C PHE A 8 -2.97 6.65 -4.64
N ILE A 9 -3.75 5.57 -4.60
CA ILE A 9 -3.93 4.67 -5.75
C ILE A 9 -4.39 5.43 -7.00
N TYR A 10 -5.33 6.37 -6.85
CA TYR A 10 -5.83 7.16 -7.96
C TYR A 10 -4.87 8.26 -8.44
N SER A 11 -4.15 8.92 -7.53
CA SER A 11 -3.28 10.05 -7.89
C SER A 11 -1.85 9.66 -8.26
N SER A 12 -1.41 8.44 -7.91
CA SER A 12 -0.02 8.02 -8.07
C SER A 12 0.35 7.63 -9.50
N SER A 13 1.63 7.84 -9.80
CA SER A 13 2.25 7.34 -11.03
C SER A 13 2.41 5.82 -10.99
N GLU A 14 2.61 5.19 -12.15
CA GLU A 14 2.85 3.74 -12.23
C GLU A 14 4.07 3.30 -11.43
N GLY A 15 5.13 4.12 -11.40
CA GLY A 15 6.34 3.84 -10.61
C GLY A 15 6.05 3.81 -9.11
N GLN A 16 5.19 4.71 -8.63
CA GLN A 16 4.77 4.76 -7.24
C GLN A 16 3.88 3.56 -6.87
N LEU A 17 2.95 3.17 -7.75
CA LEU A 17 2.11 1.98 -7.55
C LEU A 17 2.96 0.69 -7.49
N LYS A 18 3.93 0.55 -8.40
CA LYS A 18 4.89 -0.57 -8.39
C LYS A 18 5.70 -0.60 -7.10
N ALA A 19 6.19 0.55 -6.64
CA ALA A 19 6.94 0.65 -5.39
C ALA A 19 6.08 0.24 -4.18
N LEU A 20 4.83 0.69 -4.11
CA LEU A 20 3.90 0.33 -3.05
C LEU A 20 3.63 -1.19 -3.05
N GLN A 21 3.29 -1.76 -4.20
CA GLN A 21 3.03 -3.20 -4.32
C GLN A 21 4.26 -4.03 -3.94
N SER A 22 5.44 -3.65 -4.42
CA SER A 22 6.70 -4.33 -4.09
C SER A 22 6.98 -4.32 -2.60
N LYS A 23 6.81 -3.16 -1.92
CA LYS A 23 7.02 -3.05 -0.48
C LYS A 23 5.97 -3.82 0.32
N ALA A 24 4.70 -3.73 -0.05
CA ALA A 24 3.63 -4.48 0.61
C ALA A 24 3.85 -5.99 0.51
N ASN A 25 4.38 -6.49 -0.61
CA ASN A 25 4.74 -7.90 -0.76
C ASN A 25 6.02 -8.30 0.00
N ALA A 26 6.93 -7.36 0.24
CA ALA A 26 8.16 -7.60 0.99
C ALA A 26 7.95 -7.64 2.51
N LEU A 27 6.81 -7.15 3.01
CA LEU A 27 6.42 -7.33 4.40
C LEU A 27 6.09 -8.80 4.66
N THR A 28 6.95 -9.48 5.40
CA THR A 28 6.75 -10.85 5.86
C THR A 28 6.22 -10.84 7.30
N GLY A 29 5.29 -11.74 7.62
CA GLY A 29 4.68 -11.84 8.93
C GLY A 29 3.24 -12.35 8.86
N GLU A 30 2.79 -13.01 9.93
CA GLU A 30 1.40 -13.44 10.06
C GLU A 30 0.57 -12.22 10.45
N VAL A 31 -0.35 -11.82 9.58
CA VAL A 31 -1.18 -10.63 9.80
C VAL A 31 -2.64 -10.99 9.57
N THR A 32 -3.42 -10.94 10.64
CA THR A 32 -4.88 -11.06 10.55
C THR A 32 -5.45 -9.68 10.27
N ILE A 33 -5.93 -9.47 9.04
CA ILE A 33 -6.51 -8.20 8.61
C ILE A 33 -8.02 -8.39 8.59
N SER A 34 -8.66 -8.05 9.70
CA SER A 34 -10.11 -8.18 9.88
C SER A 34 -10.89 -7.01 9.25
N ASP A 35 -10.20 -6.03 8.67
CA ASP A 35 -10.81 -4.84 8.11
C ASP A 35 -11.43 -5.07 6.74
N ASP A 36 -12.51 -4.34 6.45
CA ASP A 36 -13.06 -4.26 5.10
C ASP A 36 -12.11 -3.49 4.17
N VAL A 37 -11.64 -4.18 3.13
CA VAL A 37 -10.71 -3.67 2.12
C VAL A 37 -11.33 -3.53 0.74
N SER A 38 -12.65 -3.62 0.62
CA SER A 38 -13.37 -3.60 -0.66
C SER A 38 -13.04 -2.35 -1.48
N ASP A 39 -13.02 -1.18 -0.85
CA ASP A 39 -12.66 0.09 -1.51
C ASP A 39 -11.24 0.09 -2.10
N ILE A 40 -10.27 -0.49 -1.39
CA ILE A 40 -8.88 -0.60 -1.87
C ILE A 40 -8.83 -1.52 -3.07
N ALA A 41 -9.51 -2.67 -2.97
CA ALA A 41 -9.50 -3.70 -3.99
C ALA A 41 -10.16 -3.19 -5.29
N ASP A 42 -11.24 -2.43 -5.18
CA ASP A 42 -11.91 -1.77 -6.29
C ASP A 42 -11.09 -0.62 -6.87
N ALA A 43 -10.45 0.20 -6.04
CA ALA A 43 -9.56 1.25 -6.51
C ALA A 43 -8.40 0.68 -7.31
N TRP A 44 -7.77 -0.40 -6.82
CA TRP A 44 -6.67 -1.08 -7.50
C TRP A 44 -7.12 -1.70 -8.82
N LYS A 45 -8.26 -2.40 -8.82
CA LYS A 45 -8.88 -2.98 -10.03
C LYS A 45 -9.11 -1.92 -11.09
N LYS A 46 -9.78 -0.81 -10.73
CA LYS A 46 -10.09 0.30 -11.65
C LYS A 46 -8.82 0.95 -12.17
N ARG A 47 -7.85 1.22 -11.30
CA ARG A 47 -6.61 1.93 -11.65
C ARG A 47 -5.74 1.17 -12.65
N LEU A 48 -5.75 -0.17 -12.58
CA LEU A 48 -4.94 -1.05 -13.43
C LEU A 48 -5.75 -1.77 -14.53
N GLY A 49 -7.06 -1.52 -14.64
CA GLY A 49 -7.92 -2.19 -15.62
C GLY A 49 -8.04 -3.70 -15.43
N LEU A 50 -7.97 -4.19 -14.18
CA LEU A 50 -8.01 -5.63 -13.90
C LEU A 50 -9.42 -6.19 -14.08
N LYS A 51 -9.52 -7.44 -14.53
CA LYS A 51 -10.81 -8.15 -14.67
C LYS A 51 -11.37 -8.57 -13.31
N THR A 52 -10.52 -8.98 -12.39
CA THR A 52 -10.88 -9.52 -11.07
C THR A 52 -10.39 -8.63 -9.94
N VAL A 53 -11.09 -8.69 -8.81
CA VAL A 53 -10.72 -8.02 -7.56
C VAL A 53 -9.66 -8.86 -6.85
N GLN A 54 -8.58 -8.23 -6.36
CA GLN A 54 -7.50 -8.91 -5.65
C GLN A 54 -7.52 -8.61 -4.15
N THR A 55 -8.48 -9.20 -3.43
CA THR A 55 -8.70 -8.94 -2.00
C THR A 55 -7.48 -9.24 -1.13
N ALA A 56 -6.72 -10.31 -1.44
CA ALA A 56 -5.50 -10.64 -0.70
C ALA A 56 -4.41 -9.55 -0.84
N LEU A 57 -4.27 -8.97 -2.03
CA LEU A 57 -3.36 -7.85 -2.24
C LEU A 57 -3.86 -6.59 -1.54
N ALA A 58 -5.16 -6.30 -1.64
CA ALA A 58 -5.78 -5.15 -0.97
C ALA A 58 -5.54 -5.17 0.55
N ARG A 59 -5.64 -6.35 1.17
CA ARG A 59 -5.25 -6.58 2.57
C ARG A 59 -3.79 -6.22 2.82
N LYS A 60 -2.85 -6.75 2.05
CA LYS A 60 -1.42 -6.40 2.20
C LYS A 60 -1.16 -4.90 2.04
N LEU A 61 -1.82 -4.25 1.09
CA LEU A 61 -1.70 -2.81 0.86
C LEU A 61 -2.25 -2.01 2.06
N ALA A 62 -3.40 -2.41 2.60
CA ALA A 62 -3.99 -1.82 3.80
C ALA A 62 -3.00 -1.87 4.96
N TYR A 63 -2.46 -3.06 5.24
CA TYR A 63 -1.47 -3.27 6.29
C TYR A 63 -0.20 -2.45 6.07
N ALA A 64 0.36 -2.48 4.86
CA ALA A 64 1.55 -1.71 4.53
C ALA A 64 1.36 -0.20 4.70
N SER A 65 0.17 0.30 4.33
CA SER A 65 -0.14 1.74 4.39
C SER A 65 -0.26 2.30 5.80
N ALA A 66 -0.61 1.46 6.78
CA ALA A 66 -0.78 1.85 8.18
C ALA A 66 0.54 1.88 8.97
N ARG A 67 1.63 1.33 8.41
CA ARG A 67 2.93 1.23 9.09
C ARG A 67 3.72 2.51 8.94
N HIS A 68 4.49 2.83 9.98
CA HIS A 68 5.29 4.04 10.04
C HIS A 68 6.78 3.70 10.08
N HIS A 69 7.58 4.49 9.37
CA HIS A 69 9.02 4.30 9.34
C HIS A 69 9.61 4.58 10.72
N TYR A 70 10.38 3.64 11.28
CA TYR A 70 10.84 3.68 12.69
C TYR A 70 11.62 4.95 13.05
N LYS A 71 12.31 5.57 12.08
CA LYS A 71 13.20 6.71 12.33
C LYS A 71 12.49 8.05 12.41
N ASP A 72 11.48 8.27 11.58
CA ASP A 72 10.87 9.59 11.36
C ASP A 72 9.34 9.56 11.33
N GLY A 73 8.73 8.41 11.64
CA GLY A 73 7.29 8.28 11.79
C GLY A 73 6.50 8.48 10.50
N LYS A 74 7.15 8.50 9.33
CA LYS A 74 6.46 8.68 8.05
C LYS A 74 5.82 7.39 7.57
N THR A 75 4.63 7.50 6.99
CA THR A 75 3.99 6.38 6.31
C THR A 75 4.74 6.01 5.03
N MET A 76 4.55 4.77 4.60
CA MET A 76 5.10 4.30 3.33
C MET A 76 4.57 5.11 2.13
N LEU A 77 3.34 5.60 2.19
CA LEU A 77 2.73 6.42 1.15
C LEU A 77 3.40 7.79 1.03
N GLU A 78 3.71 8.44 2.16
CA GLU A 78 4.40 9.73 2.19
C GLU A 78 5.82 9.61 1.64
N ASP A 79 6.55 8.56 2.03
CA ASP A 79 7.90 8.33 1.54
C ASP A 79 7.92 8.03 0.03
N ILE A 80 7.00 7.20 -0.47
CA ILE A 80 6.90 6.94 -1.92
C ILE A 80 6.52 8.22 -2.66
N SER A 81 5.59 9.02 -2.11
CA SER A 81 5.19 10.31 -2.70
C SER A 81 6.36 11.29 -2.77
N ALA A 82 7.23 11.30 -1.75
CA ALA A 82 8.45 12.09 -1.71
C ALA A 82 9.63 11.49 -2.50
N GLY A 83 9.42 10.42 -3.27
CA GLY A 83 10.47 9.77 -4.08
C GLY A 83 11.44 8.89 -3.29
N LYS A 84 11.20 8.66 -1.99
CA LYS A 84 12.04 7.83 -1.10
C LYS A 84 11.73 6.34 -1.24
N THR A 85 11.75 5.83 -2.47
CA THR A 85 11.39 4.44 -2.78
C THR A 85 12.43 3.41 -2.34
N ARG A 86 13.66 3.84 -1.97
CA ARG A 86 14.76 2.94 -1.54
C ARG A 86 14.70 2.48 -0.08
N ARG A 87 13.80 3.02 0.75
CA ARG A 87 13.65 2.58 2.15
C ARG A 87 13.21 1.11 2.23
N HIS A 88 13.83 0.31 3.09
CA HIS A 88 13.45 -1.11 3.25
C HIS A 88 12.04 -1.25 3.83
N ALA A 89 11.28 -2.26 3.38
CA ALA A 89 9.92 -2.50 3.87
C ALA A 89 9.90 -2.83 5.37
N ASN A 90 10.92 -3.53 5.87
CA ASN A 90 11.05 -3.87 7.30
C ASN A 90 11.38 -2.67 8.19
N SER A 91 11.72 -1.52 7.62
CA SER A 91 11.91 -0.28 8.38
C SER A 91 10.59 0.38 8.78
N TYR A 92 9.45 -0.11 8.27
CA TYR A 92 8.14 0.36 8.68
C TYR A 92 7.61 -0.61 9.72
N ILE A 93 7.31 -0.11 10.93
CA ILE A 93 6.83 -0.89 12.07
C ILE A 93 5.34 -0.66 12.34
#